data_AF-A0A7L5DPU9-F1
#
_entry.id   AF-A0A7L5DPU9-F1
#
_cell.length_a   1.000
_cell.length_b   1.000
_cell.length_c   1.000
_cell.angle_alpha   90.00
_cell.angle_beta   90.00
_cell.angle_gamma   90.00
#
_symmetry.space_group_name_H-M   'P 1'
#
loop_
_entity.id
_entity.type
_entity.pdbx_description
1 polymer ?
#
loop_
_entity_poly.entity_id
_entity_poly.type
_entity_poly.pdbx_seq_one_letter_code
_entity_poly.pdbx_strand_id
1 'polypeptide(L)' 'MKRLIIEPNGSFTVIEAPEAQPGLSIIPTWDTAFEPQQSKPSEQLVCYRCGTIKPDATGPNDPCPTCDAQHWVQALA' A
#
# COMPACT_ATOMS: atom_id res chain seq x y z
N MET A 1 9.46 2.04 -1.63
CA MET A 1 10.47 2.20 -0.55
C MET A 1 10.90 0.83 -0.06
N LYS A 2 12.20 0.57 0.11
CA LYS A 2 12.69 -0.73 0.61
C LYS A 2 12.98 -0.71 2.11
N ARG A 3 13.60 0.35 2.63
CA ARG A 3 13.95 0.46 4.05
C ARG A 3 14.08 1.92 4.49
N LEU A 4 13.70 2.19 5.74
CA LEU A 4 13.98 3.42 6.46
C LEU A 4 14.92 3.07 7.61
N ILE A 5 16.02 3.79 7.73
CA ILE A 5 16.97 3.64 8.82
C ILE A 5 16.97 4.95 9.60
N ILE A 6 16.80 4.87 10.91
CA ILE A 6 16.91 6.01 11.82
C ILE A 6 18.33 5.98 12.38
N GLU A 7 19.12 6.98 12.03
CA GLU A 7 20.53 7.09 12.44
C GLU A 7 20.63 7.68 13.86
N PRO A 8 21.71 7.40 14.60
CA PRO A 8 21.89 7.88 15.98
C PRO A 8 21.86 9.41 16.14
N ASN A 9 22.19 10.15 15.09
CA ASN A 9 22.15 11.62 15.07
C ASN A 9 20.75 12.20 14.76
N GLY A 10 19.72 11.35 14.64
CA GLY A 10 18.35 11.74 14.30
C GLY A 10 18.10 11.96 12.80
N SER A 11 19.09 11.75 11.94
CA SER A 11 18.86 11.72 10.49
C SER A 11 18.21 10.40 10.08
N PHE A 12 17.60 10.40 8.90
CA PHE A 12 17.02 9.21 8.30
C PHE A 12 17.66 8.91 6.96
N THR A 13 17.97 7.62 6.74
CA THR A 13 18.41 7.12 5.44
C THR A 13 17.27 6.31 4.83
N VAL A 14 16.83 6.71 3.63
CA VAL A 14 15.86 5.96 2.85
C VAL A 14 16.60 5.14 1.81
N ILE A 15 16.42 3.83 1.85
CA ILE A 15 16.85 2.93 0.78
C ILE A 15 15.65 2.73 -0.14
N GLU A 16 15.74 3.27 -1.35
CA GLU A 16 14.72 3.14 -2.37
C GLU A 16 14.65 1.70 -2.90
N ALA A 17 13.44 1.29 -3.28
CA ALA A 17 13.29 0.06 -4.05
C ALA A 17 13.61 0.39 -5.51
N PRO A 18 14.27 -0.50 -6.27
CA PRO A 18 14.59 -0.24 -7.67
C PRO A 18 13.32 -0.04 -8.52
N GLU A 19 12.21 -0.67 -8.11
CA GLU A 19 10.90 -0.52 -8.71
C GLU A 19 9.87 -0.17 -7.64
N ALA A 20 8.89 0.65 -8.01
CA ALA A 20 7.75 0.95 -7.18
C ALA A 20 6.91 -0.32 -6.99
N GLN A 21 6.40 -0.53 -5.78
CA GLN A 21 5.65 -1.74 -5.43
C GLN A 21 4.21 -1.38 -5.13
N PRO A 22 3.25 -2.13 -5.71
CA PRO A 22 1.84 -1.96 -5.44
C PRO A 22 1.53 -1.98 -3.95
N GLY A 23 0.85 -0.95 -3.46
CA GLY A 23 0.60 -0.79 -2.04
C GLY A 23 -0.67 -0.02 -1.70
N LEU A 24 -1.02 -0.07 -0.41
CA LEU A 24 -2.14 0.69 0.14
C LEU A 24 -1.74 2.17 0.28
N SER A 25 -2.64 3.07 -0.10
CA SER A 25 -2.45 4.51 0.12
C SER A 25 -2.27 4.83 1.61
N ILE A 26 -1.24 5.62 1.92
CA ILE A 26 -1.06 6.23 3.25
C ILE A 26 -1.78 7.57 3.39
N ILE A 27 -2.25 8.15 2.28
CA ILE A 27 -2.99 9.40 2.28
C ILE A 27 -4.44 9.09 2.64
N PRO A 28 -5.01 9.76 3.65
CA PRO A 28 -6.41 9.56 3.98
C PRO A 28 -7.33 9.96 2.83
N THR A 29 -8.43 9.23 2.64
CA THR A 29 -9.38 9.49 1.55
C THR A 29 -10.12 10.83 1.65
N TRP A 30 -10.08 11.48 2.82
CA TRP A 30 -10.63 12.82 3.02
C TRP A 30 -9.66 13.93 2.61
N ASP A 31 -8.38 13.59 2.38
CA ASP A 31 -7.36 14.55 1.97
C ASP A 31 -7.27 14.64 0.44
N THR A 32 -8.33 15.19 -0.14
CA THR A 32 -8.51 15.31 -1.60
C THR A 32 -7.49 16.24 -2.27
N ALA A 33 -6.71 17.00 -1.49
CA ALA A 33 -5.65 17.84 -2.02
C ALA A 33 -4.40 17.03 -2.40
N PHE A 34 -4.15 15.91 -1.70
CA PHE A 34 -2.96 15.09 -1.89
C PHE A 34 -3.24 13.76 -2.60
N GLU A 35 -4.48 13.27 -2.58
CA GLU A 35 -4.89 12.07 -3.34
C GLU A 35 -4.45 12.11 -4.83
N PRO A 36 -4.64 13.22 -5.58
CA PRO A 36 -4.28 13.25 -7.00
C PRO A 36 -2.76 13.26 -7.27
N GLN A 37 -1.95 13.51 -6.24
CA GLN A 37 -0.48 13.54 -6.35
C GLN A 37 0.14 12.16 -6.20
N GLN A 38 -0.66 11.17 -5.80
CA GLN A 38 -0.18 9.80 -5.63
C GLN A 38 0.05 9.11 -6.98
N SER A 39 0.86 8.06 -6.96
CA SER A 39 1.08 7.20 -8.13
C SER A 39 -0.25 6.70 -8.71
N LYS A 40 -0.24 6.39 -10.01
CA LYS A 40 -1.42 5.85 -10.68
C LYS A 40 -1.87 4.53 -10.03
N PRO A 41 -3.19 4.25 -10.04
CA PRO A 41 -3.71 2.97 -9.61
C PRO A 41 -3.06 1.80 -10.38
N SER A 42 -2.70 0.74 -9.65
CA SER A 42 -2.30 -0.55 -10.19
C SER A 42 -3.53 -1.41 -10.49
N GLU A 43 -3.42 -2.42 -11.34
CA GLU A 43 -4.46 -3.43 -11.58
C GLU A 43 -4.67 -4.36 -10.37
N GLN A 44 -3.77 -4.32 -9.38
CA GLN A 44 -3.84 -5.15 -8.19
C GLN A 44 -4.75 -4.56 -7.11
N LEU A 45 -5.42 -5.45 -6.36
CA LEU A 45 -6.15 -5.11 -5.15
C LEU A 45 -5.31 -5.41 -3.92
N VAL A 46 -5.46 -4.59 -2.89
CA VAL A 46 -4.84 -4.77 -1.57
C VAL A 46 -5.89 -4.67 -0.48
N CYS A 47 -5.65 -5.35 0.64
CA CYS A 47 -6.53 -5.27 1.80
C CYS A 47 -6.49 -3.86 2.40
N TYR A 48 -7.65 -3.24 2.56
CA TYR A 48 -7.77 -1.90 3.16
C TYR A 48 -7.22 -1.81 4.59
N ARG A 49 -7.18 -2.93 5.31
CA ARG A 49 -6.78 -2.97 6.72
C ARG A 49 -5.28 -3.20 6.93
N CYS A 50 -4.65 -4.05 6.11
CA CYS A 50 -3.26 -4.48 6.32
C CYS A 50 -2.35 -4.35 5.10
N GLY A 51 -2.89 -3.94 3.95
CA GLY A 51 -2.11 -3.77 2.72
C GLY A 51 -1.66 -5.06 2.04
N THR A 52 -2.09 -6.24 2.52
CA THR A 52 -1.80 -7.52 1.84
C THR A 52 -2.39 -7.51 0.43
N ILE A 53 -1.59 -7.90 -0.57
CA ILE A 53 -2.03 -8.04 -1.96
C ILE A 53 -3.04 -9.19 -2.07
N LYS A 54 -4.13 -8.95 -2.78
CA LYS A 54 -5.16 -9.96 -3.02
C LYS A 54 -4.63 -11.07 -3.94
N PRO A 55 -4.70 -12.35 -3.53
CA PRO A 55 -4.32 -13.46 -4.42
C PRO A 55 -5.34 -13.65 -5.56
N ASP A 56 -4.89 -13.93 -6.78
CA ASP A 56 -5.75 -14.12 -7.96
C ASP A 56 -6.78 -15.25 -7.79
N ALA A 57 -6.47 -16.26 -6.97
CA ALA A 57 -7.34 -17.40 -6.70
C ALA A 57 -8.52 -17.09 -5.76
N THR A 58 -8.61 -15.87 -5.22
CA THR A 58 -9.66 -15.48 -4.26
C THR A 58 -10.78 -14.69 -4.93
N GLY A 59 -12.02 -15.05 -4.61
CA GLY A 59 -13.23 -14.38 -5.09
C GLY A 59 -13.32 -12.93 -4.60
N PRO A 60 -14.17 -12.10 -5.23
CA PRO A 60 -14.31 -10.67 -4.92
C PRO A 60 -14.55 -10.38 -3.42
N ASN A 61 -15.25 -11.26 -2.71
CA ASN A 61 -15.67 -11.09 -1.32
C ASN A 61 -14.90 -11.95 -0.30
N ASP A 62 -13.84 -12.64 -0.74
CA ASP A 62 -13.08 -13.50 0.17
C ASP A 62 -12.35 -12.68 1.25
N PRO A 63 -12.24 -13.20 2.49
CA PRO A 63 -11.52 -12.51 3.54
C PRO A 63 -10.02 -12.48 3.26
N CYS A 64 -9.36 -11.42 3.73
CA CYS A 64 -7.92 -11.28 3.65
C CYS A 64 -7.22 -12.39 4.44
N PRO A 65 -6.30 -13.16 3.84
CA PRO A 65 -5.64 -14.29 4.51
C PRO A 65 -4.72 -13.85 5.66
N THR A 66 -4.41 -12.56 5.78
CA THR A 66 -3.52 -12.02 6.81
C THR A 66 -4.27 -11.45 8.01
N CYS A 67 -5.49 -10.93 7.82
CA CYS A 67 -6.21 -10.18 8.87
C CYS A 67 -7.74 -10.34 8.90
N ASP A 68 -8.27 -11.23 8.06
CA ASP A 68 -9.69 -11.58 7.90
C ASP A 68 -10.65 -10.44 7.49
N ALA A 69 -10.13 -9.25 7.18
CA ALA A 69 -10.93 -8.16 6.66
C ALA A 69 -11.42 -8.48 5.23
N GLN A 70 -12.65 -8.08 4.89
CA GLN A 70 -13.29 -8.35 3.60
C GLN A 70 -13.31 -7.11 2.67
N HIS A 71 -12.59 -6.05 3.04
CA HIS A 71 -12.53 -4.82 2.25
C HIS A 71 -11.24 -4.76 1.44
N TRP A 72 -11.38 -4.87 0.12
CA TRP A 72 -10.31 -4.79 -0.86
C TRP A 72 -10.40 -3.46 -1.62
N VAL A 73 -9.27 -2.78 -1.81
CA VAL A 73 -9.17 -1.50 -2.52
C VAL A 73 -8.07 -1.57 -3.57
N GLN A 74 -8.11 -0.67 -4.54
CA GLN A 74 -7.09 -0.61 -5.59
C GLN A 74 -5.74 -0.17 -5.01
N ALA A 75 -4.68 -0.89 -5.38
CA ALA A 75 -3.32 -0.53 -4.99
C ALA A 75 -2.83 0.67 -5.81
N LEU A 76 -1.88 1.42 -5.27
CA LEU A 76 -1.15 2.46 -6.00
C LEU A 76 0.20 1.90 -6.47
N ALA A 77 0.65 2.30 -7.66
CA ALA A 77 1.87 1.80 -8.29
C ALA A 77 3.18 2.32 -7.67
#